data_AF-A0A1M7PTR2-F1
#
_entry.id   AF-A0A1M7PTR2-F1
#
_cell.length_a   1.000
_cell.length_b   1.000
_cell.length_c   1.000
_cell.angle_alpha   90.00
_cell.angle_beta   90.00
_cell.angle_gamma   90.00
#
_symmetry.space_group_name_H-M   'P 1'
#
loop_
_entity.id
_entity.type
_entity.pdbx_description
1 polymer ?
#
loop_
_entity_poly.entity_id
_entity_poly.type
_entity_poly.pdbx_seq_one_letter_code
_entity_poly.pdbx_strand_id
1 'polypeptide(L)'
;MTKMTRRTLLAGAILLASCAVLAAPKSKAKPGALPRYGMLVFSDLCVHPDSGEFGGQRITLQRFAEVDTILYEYTAGGLSWPVVASDVTIDPRGQQFYFTVQPPDEEERTINAKVVDNGKAVVLDGGYCGDESVPMRLPLVTDFGRKTGTCRACPAPKIKQEKEEEEKPVLDPGSTRTAGL
;
A
#
# COMPACT_ATOMS: atom_id res chain seq x y z
N MET A 1 53.04 20.07 52.05
CA MET A 1 51.58 20.19 51.85
C MET A 1 51.29 20.87 50.51
N THR A 2 51.34 20.10 49.42
CA THR A 2 50.20 19.60 48.60
C THR A 2 49.50 20.66 47.73
N LYS A 3 50.11 20.96 46.57
CA LYS A 3 49.47 21.61 45.39
C LYS A 3 48.63 20.57 44.66
N MET A 4 47.35 20.42 44.99
CA MET A 4 46.44 19.50 44.29
C MET A 4 45.02 20.08 44.22
N THR A 5 44.81 21.13 43.42
CA THR A 5 43.46 21.76 43.30
C THR A 5 43.07 22.21 41.89
N ARG A 6 43.97 22.26 40.90
CA ARG A 6 43.61 22.76 39.55
C ARG A 6 43.30 21.68 38.52
N ARG A 7 43.79 20.45 38.69
CA ARG A 7 43.57 19.36 37.71
C ARG A 7 42.22 18.68 37.86
N THR A 8 41.64 18.70 39.06
CA THR A 8 40.35 18.07 39.38
C THR A 8 39.16 18.83 38.81
N LEU A 9 39.27 20.16 38.66
CA LEU A 9 38.20 21.01 38.11
C LEU A 9 38.05 20.88 36.58
N LEU A 10 39.14 20.63 35.85
CA LEU A 10 39.12 20.49 34.39
C LEU A 10 38.57 19.12 33.92
N ALA A 11 38.71 18.07 34.74
CA ALA A 11 38.19 16.74 34.41
C ALA A 11 36.66 16.65 34.53
N GLY A 12 36.04 17.43 35.43
CA GLY A 12 34.57 17.46 35.60
C GLY A 12 33.83 18.11 34.43
N ALA A 13 34.43 19.10 33.78
CA ALA A 13 33.81 19.82 32.65
C ALA A 13 33.72 18.97 31.37
N ILE A 14 34.67 18.04 31.16
CA ILE A 14 34.67 17.16 29.98
C ILE A 14 33.60 16.06 30.11
N LEU A 15 33.38 15.55 31.32
CA LEU A 15 32.34 14.54 31.59
C LEU A 15 30.91 15.06 31.40
N LEU A 16 30.66 16.35 31.65
CA LEU A 16 29.34 16.97 31.44
C LEU A 16 29.04 17.23 29.95
N ALA A 17 30.07 17.46 29.13
CA ALA A 17 29.91 17.65 27.69
C ALA A 17 29.56 16.32 26.96
N SER A 18 29.95 15.18 27.52
CA SER A 18 29.68 13.85 26.93
C SER A 18 28.23 13.36 27.10
N CYS A 19 27.43 13.98 27.98
CA CYS A 19 26.02 13.59 28.19
C CYS A 19 25.02 14.32 27.27
N ALA A 20 25.45 15.33 26.52
CA ALA A 20 24.54 16.15 25.71
C ALA A 20 24.07 15.50 24.39
N VAL A 21 24.65 14.35 23.99
CA VAL A 21 24.33 13.69 22.71
C VAL A 21 23.06 12.82 22.78
N LEU A 22 22.50 12.56 23.97
CA LEU A 22 21.32 11.67 24.13
C LEU A 22 19.97 12.37 24.03
N ALA A 23 19.94 13.70 23.83
CA ALA A 23 18.71 14.46 23.67
C ALA A 23 18.44 14.83 22.20
N ALA A 24 18.56 13.85 21.28
CA ALA A 24 17.96 14.01 19.97
C ALA A 24 16.44 14.16 20.18
N PRO A 25 15.80 15.25 19.68
CA PRO A 25 14.36 15.40 19.79
C PRO A 25 13.72 14.22 19.08
N LYS A 26 13.06 13.33 19.83
CA LYS A 26 12.16 12.34 19.25
C LYS A 26 11.06 13.14 18.58
N SER A 27 11.19 13.38 17.28
CA SER A 27 10.10 13.83 16.43
C SER A 27 8.96 12.86 16.67
N LYS A 28 7.99 13.27 17.50
CA LYS A 28 6.75 12.52 17.65
C LYS A 28 6.11 12.59 16.28
N ALA A 29 6.17 11.49 15.53
CA ALA A 29 5.45 11.36 14.28
C ALA A 29 4.03 11.88 14.52
N LYS A 30 3.56 12.80 13.67
CA LYS A 30 2.22 13.37 13.82
C LYS A 30 1.21 12.22 13.93
N PRO A 31 0.19 12.33 14.79
CA PRO A 31 -0.85 11.32 14.91
C PRO A 31 -1.36 10.93 13.52
N GLY A 32 -1.29 9.64 13.20
CA GLY A 32 -1.76 9.11 11.92
C GLY A 32 -0.75 9.02 10.78
N ALA A 33 0.53 9.31 11.00
CA ALA A 33 1.60 9.01 10.06
C ALA A 33 2.16 7.59 10.26
N LEU A 34 2.61 6.97 9.18
CA LEU A 34 3.39 5.73 9.23
C LEU A 34 4.69 5.97 10.03
N PRO A 35 5.08 5.03 10.91
CA PRO A 35 6.35 5.09 11.63
C PRO A 35 7.49 5.07 10.63
N ARG A 36 8.58 5.79 10.90
CA ARG A 36 9.74 5.84 9.97
C ARG A 36 10.38 4.47 9.78
N TYR A 37 10.41 3.64 10.83
CA TYR A 37 11.03 2.32 10.81
C TYR A 37 10.09 1.28 11.40
N GLY A 38 10.29 0.02 11.02
CA GLY A 38 9.56 -1.14 11.51
C GLY A 38 8.74 -1.82 10.41
N MET A 39 7.91 -2.77 10.82
CA MET A 39 7.04 -3.53 9.92
C MET A 39 5.58 -3.29 10.27
N LEU A 40 4.76 -3.08 9.26
CA LEU A 40 3.32 -2.91 9.37
C LEU A 40 2.63 -3.86 8.40
N VAL A 41 1.57 -4.50 8.86
CA VAL A 41 0.76 -5.39 8.03
C VAL A 41 -0.65 -4.84 7.95
N PHE A 42 -1.11 -4.52 6.76
CA PHE A 42 -2.50 -4.14 6.50
C PHE A 42 -3.17 -5.28 5.76
N SER A 43 -4.33 -5.74 6.24
CA SER A 43 -4.99 -6.88 5.60
C SER A 43 -6.50 -6.87 5.81
N ASP A 44 -7.24 -7.08 4.73
CA ASP A 44 -8.66 -7.39 4.73
C ASP A 44 -8.93 -8.85 4.33
N LEU A 45 -7.90 -9.73 4.41
CA LEU A 45 -8.05 -11.15 4.12
C LEU A 45 -9.26 -11.72 4.85
N CYS A 46 -10.02 -12.50 4.11
CA CYS A 46 -11.31 -13.04 4.50
C CYS A 46 -11.45 -14.48 3.97
N VAL A 47 -12.43 -15.22 4.47
CA VAL A 47 -12.78 -16.56 3.96
C VAL A 47 -14.20 -16.53 3.41
N HIS A 48 -14.38 -17.04 2.20
CA HIS A 48 -15.70 -17.20 1.60
C HIS A 48 -16.46 -18.32 2.34
N PRO A 49 -17.70 -18.06 2.80
CA PRO A 49 -18.42 -19.04 3.62
C PRO A 49 -18.80 -20.30 2.84
N ASP A 50 -19.02 -20.17 1.53
CA ASP A 50 -19.50 -21.26 0.68
C ASP A 50 -18.36 -22.15 0.16
N SER A 51 -17.26 -21.55 -0.28
CA SER A 51 -16.11 -22.28 -0.85
C SER A 51 -14.99 -22.57 0.16
N GLY A 52 -14.91 -21.81 1.26
CA GLY A 52 -13.77 -21.86 2.18
C GLY A 52 -12.49 -21.23 1.62
N GLU A 53 -12.53 -20.65 0.43
CA GLU A 53 -11.38 -19.99 -0.19
C GLU A 53 -11.08 -18.65 0.46
N PHE A 54 -9.80 -18.28 0.45
CA PHE A 54 -9.37 -16.95 0.89
C PHE A 54 -9.76 -15.91 -0.17
N GLY A 55 -10.28 -14.79 0.31
CA GLY A 55 -10.49 -13.55 -0.44
C GLY A 55 -9.71 -12.38 0.16
N GLY A 56 -9.66 -11.26 -0.55
CA GLY A 56 -9.06 -10.00 -0.07
C GLY A 56 -7.57 -9.88 -0.36
N GLN A 57 -6.90 -9.01 0.41
CA GLN A 57 -5.52 -8.61 0.16
C GLN A 57 -4.73 -8.44 1.48
N ARG A 58 -3.41 -8.45 1.35
CA ARG A 58 -2.48 -8.12 2.42
C ARG A 58 -1.28 -7.35 1.89
N ILE A 59 -0.94 -6.28 2.58
CA ILE A 59 0.26 -5.47 2.36
C ILE A 59 1.13 -5.59 3.58
N THR A 60 2.36 -6.05 3.41
CA THR A 60 3.41 -5.96 4.43
C THR A 60 4.38 -4.85 4.04
N LEU A 61 4.31 -3.74 4.76
CA LEU A 61 5.24 -2.62 4.62
C LEU A 61 6.42 -2.80 5.59
N GLN A 62 7.62 -2.89 5.05
CA GLN A 62 8.87 -2.99 5.80
C GLN A 62 9.65 -1.71 5.61
N ARG A 63 9.98 -1.01 6.70
CA ARG A 63 10.71 0.25 6.66
C ARG A 63 12.01 0.13 7.42
N PHE A 64 13.12 0.08 6.69
CA PHE A 64 14.47 0.00 7.24
C PHE A 64 15.19 1.35 7.15
N ALA A 65 16.41 1.43 7.68
CA ALA A 65 17.18 2.67 7.62
C ALA A 65 17.55 3.06 6.19
N GLU A 66 17.85 2.05 5.37
CA GLU A 66 18.37 2.18 4.02
C GLU A 66 17.28 2.09 2.95
N VAL A 67 16.25 1.29 3.17
CA VAL A 67 15.23 0.97 2.16
C VAL A 67 13.87 0.71 2.77
N ASP A 68 12.81 1.11 2.06
CA ASP A 68 11.44 0.73 2.34
C ASP A 68 11.01 -0.32 1.29
N THR A 69 10.44 -1.44 1.74
CA THR A 69 10.01 -2.58 0.89
C THR A 69 8.54 -2.88 1.13
N ILE A 70 7.82 -3.31 0.09
CA ILE A 70 6.44 -3.78 0.21
C ILE A 70 6.35 -5.21 -0.34
N LEU A 71 5.70 -6.08 0.43
CA LEU A 71 5.20 -7.37 -0.05
C LEU A 71 3.68 -7.26 -0.21
N TYR A 72 3.18 -7.61 -1.39
CA TYR A 72 1.78 -7.56 -1.73
C TYR A 72 1.25 -8.98 -1.98
N GLU A 73 0.19 -9.34 -1.27
CA GLU A 73 -0.49 -10.62 -1.40
C GLU A 73 -1.96 -10.36 -1.72
N TYR A 74 -2.52 -11.15 -2.61
CA TYR A 74 -3.88 -10.98 -3.06
C TYR A 74 -4.48 -12.35 -3.39
N THR A 75 -5.79 -12.38 -3.60
CA THR A 75 -6.49 -13.64 -3.87
C THR A 75 -6.97 -13.70 -5.31
N ALA A 76 -6.60 -14.77 -6.02
CA ALA A 76 -7.02 -15.06 -7.39
C ALA A 76 -7.56 -16.51 -7.47
N GLY A 77 -8.57 -16.84 -6.66
CA GLY A 77 -9.06 -18.23 -6.47
C GLY A 77 -8.28 -19.02 -5.40
N GLY A 78 -7.36 -18.37 -4.70
CA GLY A 78 -6.53 -18.89 -3.60
C GLY A 78 -5.58 -17.79 -3.12
N LEU A 79 -4.92 -17.97 -1.98
CA LEU A 79 -3.91 -17.01 -1.52
C LEU A 79 -2.69 -17.08 -2.45
N SER A 80 -2.44 -16.02 -3.22
CA SER A 80 -1.33 -15.98 -4.17
C SER A 80 0.02 -15.88 -3.45
N TRP A 81 1.10 -16.24 -4.16
CA TRP A 81 2.45 -16.01 -3.66
C TRP A 81 2.69 -14.50 -3.48
N PRO A 82 3.34 -14.07 -2.38
CA PRO A 82 3.67 -12.67 -2.19
C PRO A 82 4.50 -12.11 -3.33
N VAL A 83 4.05 -11.01 -3.91
CA VAL A 83 4.78 -10.22 -4.90
C VAL A 83 5.61 -9.18 -4.17
N VAL A 84 6.92 -9.13 -4.45
CA VAL A 84 7.78 -8.04 -3.98
C VAL A 84 7.57 -6.85 -4.90
N ALA A 85 7.14 -5.73 -4.34
CA ALA A 85 6.84 -4.53 -5.11
C ALA A 85 8.11 -3.80 -5.56
N SER A 86 8.04 -3.19 -6.75
CA SER A 86 9.00 -2.21 -7.26
C SER A 86 8.52 -0.78 -6.98
N ASP A 87 9.42 0.20 -7.19
CA ASP A 87 9.12 1.65 -7.14
C ASP A 87 8.41 2.13 -5.88
N VAL A 88 8.72 1.50 -4.74
CA VAL A 88 8.13 1.82 -3.44
C VAL A 88 8.50 3.24 -3.04
N THR A 89 7.49 4.11 -2.91
CA THR A 89 7.66 5.48 -2.44
C THR A 89 6.64 5.81 -1.37
N ILE A 90 7.13 6.33 -0.25
CA ILE A 90 6.31 6.79 0.87
C ILE A 90 6.40 8.30 0.94
N ASP A 91 5.28 9.00 1.05
CA ASP A 91 5.33 10.44 1.13
C ASP A 91 6.05 10.89 2.43
N PRO A 92 6.69 12.07 2.43
CA PRO A 92 7.47 12.53 3.58
C PRO A 92 6.67 12.66 4.89
N ARG A 93 5.35 12.79 4.82
CA ARG A 93 4.45 12.86 5.97
C ARG A 93 3.93 11.49 6.41
N GLY A 94 4.19 10.43 5.64
CA GLY A 94 3.76 9.06 5.91
C GLY A 94 2.24 8.88 5.93
N GLN A 95 1.51 9.65 5.13
CA GLN A 95 0.06 9.63 4.97
C GLN A 95 -0.41 8.90 3.71
N GLN A 96 0.49 8.61 2.79
CA GLN A 96 0.27 7.89 1.55
C GLN A 96 1.56 7.22 1.09
N PHE A 97 1.42 6.15 0.33
CA PHE A 97 2.52 5.51 -0.36
C PHE A 97 2.02 4.90 -1.66
N TYR A 98 2.91 4.70 -2.60
CA TYR A 98 2.61 3.99 -3.84
C TYR A 98 3.72 2.99 -4.13
N PHE A 99 3.35 1.96 -4.86
CA PHE A 99 4.22 0.86 -5.19
C PHE A 99 3.71 0.15 -6.45
N THR A 100 4.62 -0.42 -7.21
CA THR A 100 4.30 -1.12 -8.45
C THR A 100 4.38 -2.62 -8.22
N VAL A 101 3.41 -3.35 -8.74
CA VAL A 101 3.38 -4.81 -8.70
C VAL A 101 3.13 -5.34 -10.10
N GLN A 102 3.81 -6.43 -10.43
CA GLN A 102 3.53 -7.23 -11.60
C GLN A 102 3.21 -8.65 -11.14
N PRO A 103 1.92 -8.95 -10.87
CA PRO A 103 1.54 -10.29 -10.50
C PRO A 103 1.72 -11.27 -11.66
N PRO A 104 1.88 -12.58 -11.39
CA PRO A 104 1.93 -13.58 -12.45
C PRO A 104 0.68 -13.51 -13.30
N ASP A 105 0.84 -13.54 -14.62
CA ASP A 105 -0.25 -13.53 -15.60
C ASP A 105 -1.16 -12.27 -15.57
N GLU A 106 -0.74 -11.22 -14.86
CA GLU A 106 -1.39 -9.90 -14.84
C GLU A 106 -0.44 -8.82 -15.39
N GLU A 107 -1.02 -7.74 -15.91
CA GLU A 107 -0.25 -6.56 -16.29
C GLU A 107 0.33 -5.87 -15.06
N GLU A 108 1.50 -5.24 -15.26
CA GLU A 108 2.08 -4.38 -14.24
C GLU A 108 1.14 -3.23 -13.92
N ARG A 109 0.98 -2.94 -12.63
CA ARG A 109 0.17 -1.82 -12.16
C ARG A 109 0.77 -1.16 -10.94
N THR A 110 0.60 0.16 -10.85
CA THR A 110 0.92 0.94 -9.65
C THR A 110 -0.31 1.05 -8.76
N ILE A 111 -0.14 0.73 -7.49
CA ILE A 111 -1.16 0.82 -6.45
C ILE A 111 -0.80 2.01 -5.55
N ASN A 112 -1.74 2.95 -5.39
CA ASN A 112 -1.63 3.98 -4.35
C ASN A 112 -2.40 3.54 -3.11
N ALA A 113 -1.83 3.80 -1.94
CA ALA A 113 -2.40 3.51 -0.65
C ALA A 113 -2.42 4.77 0.22
N LYS A 114 -3.61 5.19 0.64
CA LYS A 114 -3.81 6.31 1.55
C LYS A 114 -4.00 5.83 2.97
N VAL A 115 -3.20 6.35 3.89
CA VAL A 115 -3.29 6.06 5.32
C VAL A 115 -4.48 6.81 5.91
N VAL A 116 -5.34 6.09 6.62
CA VAL A 116 -6.57 6.62 7.21
C VAL A 116 -6.69 6.19 8.68
N ASP A 117 -7.71 6.71 9.37
CA ASP A 117 -8.05 6.36 10.75
C ASP A 117 -6.86 6.45 11.71
N ASN A 118 -6.05 7.48 11.54
CA ASN A 118 -4.83 7.69 12.31
C ASN A 118 -3.84 6.51 12.23
N GLY A 119 -3.63 5.96 11.04
CA GLY A 119 -2.65 4.89 10.81
C GLY A 119 -3.19 3.49 11.07
N LYS A 120 -4.48 3.37 11.40
CA LYS A 120 -5.13 2.07 11.71
C LYS A 120 -5.67 1.37 10.48
N ALA A 121 -5.60 1.98 9.30
CA ALA A 121 -5.96 1.35 8.04
C ALA A 121 -5.31 2.09 6.86
N VAL A 122 -5.35 1.44 5.70
CA VAL A 122 -5.08 2.06 4.40
C VAL A 122 -6.29 1.86 3.50
N VAL A 123 -6.49 2.81 2.57
CA VAL A 123 -7.43 2.68 1.46
C VAL A 123 -6.60 2.66 0.18
N LEU A 124 -6.79 1.63 -0.64
CA LEU A 124 -6.13 1.53 -1.94
C LEU A 124 -6.97 2.21 -2.99
N ASP A 125 -6.32 2.75 -4.01
CA ASP A 125 -6.99 3.21 -5.23
C ASP A 125 -7.65 2.02 -5.94
N GLY A 126 -8.78 2.31 -6.59
CA GLY A 126 -9.67 1.30 -7.16
C GLY A 126 -10.83 0.94 -6.22
N GLY A 127 -11.58 -0.08 -6.63
CA GLY A 127 -12.83 -0.48 -6.00
C GLY A 127 -12.80 -1.90 -5.44
N TYR A 128 -13.53 -2.13 -4.35
CA TYR A 128 -13.80 -3.49 -3.88
C TYR A 128 -14.57 -4.27 -4.95
N CYS A 129 -14.01 -5.38 -5.42
CA CYS A 129 -14.54 -6.15 -6.56
C CYS A 129 -14.72 -5.30 -7.85
N GLY A 130 -13.87 -4.30 -8.07
CA GLY A 130 -13.95 -3.43 -9.24
C GLY A 130 -15.04 -2.34 -9.17
N ASP A 131 -15.80 -2.26 -8.07
CA ASP A 131 -16.73 -1.14 -7.84
C ASP A 131 -16.03 -0.01 -7.08
N GLU A 132 -15.61 1.02 -7.82
CA GLU A 132 -14.93 2.21 -7.26
C GLU A 132 -15.77 2.98 -6.23
N SER A 133 -17.09 2.76 -6.16
CA SER A 133 -17.92 3.35 -5.12
C SER A 133 -17.75 2.70 -3.75
N VAL A 134 -17.12 1.52 -3.70
CA VAL A 134 -16.79 0.82 -2.45
C VAL A 134 -15.28 0.84 -2.25
N PRO A 135 -14.75 1.59 -1.27
CA PRO A 135 -13.31 1.73 -1.09
C PRO A 135 -12.68 0.41 -0.66
N MET A 136 -11.57 0.07 -1.31
CA MET A 136 -10.74 -1.08 -0.95
C MET A 136 -9.92 -0.75 0.29
N ARG A 137 -10.43 -1.15 1.46
CA ARG A 137 -9.88 -0.71 2.76
C ARG A 137 -9.28 -1.86 3.54
N LEU A 138 -7.99 -1.76 3.86
CA LEU A 138 -7.25 -2.75 4.65
C LEU A 138 -6.94 -2.23 6.07
N PRO A 139 -7.50 -2.82 7.12
CA PRO A 139 -7.16 -2.48 8.50
C PRO A 139 -5.73 -2.92 8.86
N LEU A 140 -5.09 -2.19 9.76
CA LEU A 140 -3.84 -2.57 10.38
C LEU A 140 -4.05 -3.84 11.22
N VAL A 141 -3.23 -4.85 10.97
CA VAL A 141 -3.20 -6.09 11.74
C VAL A 141 -2.40 -5.85 13.02
N THR A 142 -3.08 -5.95 14.16
CA THR A 142 -2.48 -5.86 15.50
C THR A 142 -2.47 -7.20 16.23
N ASP A 143 -3.27 -8.16 15.78
CA ASP A 143 -3.34 -9.53 16.30
C ASP A 143 -3.13 -10.50 15.13
N PHE A 144 -1.94 -11.10 15.07
CA PHE A 144 -1.53 -12.05 14.03
C PHE A 144 -2.05 -13.48 14.28
N GLY A 145 -2.60 -13.77 15.46
CA GLY A 145 -3.19 -15.06 15.79
C GLY A 145 -4.69 -15.12 15.54
N ARG A 146 -5.33 -13.98 15.24
CA ARG A 146 -6.78 -13.93 15.01
C ARG A 146 -7.17 -14.76 13.79
N LYS A 147 -8.31 -15.45 13.89
CA LYS A 147 -8.90 -16.12 12.73
C LYS A 147 -9.38 -15.08 11.71
N THR A 148 -9.20 -15.41 10.45
CA THR A 148 -9.69 -14.63 9.32
C THR A 148 -11.24 -14.57 9.36
N GLY A 149 -11.80 -13.39 9.11
CA GLY A 149 -13.25 -13.17 9.10
C GLY A 149 -13.91 -13.65 7.80
N THR A 150 -15.24 -13.52 7.71
CA THR A 150 -15.99 -13.87 6.50
C THR A 150 -15.88 -12.78 5.43
N CYS A 151 -15.74 -13.18 4.16
CA CYS A 151 -15.72 -12.24 3.05
C CYS A 151 -17.03 -11.47 2.89
N ARG A 152 -16.91 -10.21 2.51
CA ARG A 152 -18.07 -9.38 2.14
C ARG A 152 -18.51 -9.79 0.74
N ALA A 153 -19.81 -9.75 0.48
CA ALA A 153 -20.32 -9.93 -0.86
C ALA A 153 -19.88 -8.76 -1.75
N CYS A 154 -19.48 -9.05 -2.98
CA CYS A 154 -19.28 -8.02 -3.98
C CYS A 154 -20.63 -7.31 -4.24
N PRO A 155 -20.64 -5.97 -4.37
CA PRO A 155 -21.85 -5.26 -4.76
C PRO A 155 -22.34 -5.75 -6.13
N ALA A 156 -23.66 -5.74 -6.33
CA ALA A 156 -24.24 -6.15 -7.60
C ALA A 156 -23.70 -5.26 -8.75
N PRO A 157 -23.32 -5.84 -9.90
CA PRO A 157 -22.80 -5.06 -11.02
C PRO A 157 -23.85 -4.04 -11.45
N LYS A 158 -23.46 -2.76 -11.50
CA LYS A 158 -24.29 -1.70 -12.05
C LYS A 158 -24.36 -1.94 -13.56
N ILE A 159 -25.51 -2.36 -14.07
CA ILE A 159 -25.76 -2.46 -15.51
C ILE A 159 -25.62 -1.05 -16.07
N LYS A 160 -24.46 -0.73 -16.65
CA LYS A 160 -24.35 0.43 -17.53
C LYS A 160 -25.20 0.08 -18.75
N GLN A 161 -26.29 0.80 -18.95
CA GLN A 161 -27.00 0.78 -20.22
C GLN A 161 -26.03 1.31 -21.28
N GLU A 162 -25.32 0.39 -21.94
CA GLU A 162 -24.63 0.68 -23.19
C GLU A 162 -25.70 1.11 -24.18
N LYS A 163 -25.68 2.38 -24.52
CA LYS A 163 -26.48 2.95 -25.59
C LYS A 163 -25.92 2.32 -26.87
N GLU A 164 -26.67 1.39 -27.46
CA GLU A 164 -26.49 0.92 -28.84
C GLU A 164 -26.19 2.12 -29.74
N GLU A 165 -24.92 2.26 -30.12
CA GLU A 165 -24.56 3.05 -31.30
C GLU A 165 -24.73 2.09 -32.49
N GLU A 166 -25.96 2.13 -32.99
CA GLU A 166 -26.46 1.52 -34.21
C GLU A 166 -25.40 1.59 -35.33
N GLU A 167 -24.87 0.41 -35.66
CA GLU A 167 -24.09 0.13 -36.86
C GLU A 167 -24.88 0.57 -38.09
N LYS A 168 -24.61 1.78 -38.60
CA LYS A 168 -25.12 2.19 -39.91
C LYS A 168 -24.23 1.56 -40.99
N PRO A 169 -24.79 0.79 -41.94
CA PRO A 169 -24.01 0.24 -43.03
C PRO A 169 -23.56 1.39 -43.95
N VAL A 170 -22.25 1.49 -44.16
CA VAL A 170 -21.66 2.38 -45.16
C VAL A 170 -22.04 1.85 -46.55
N LEU A 171 -23.00 2.52 -47.19
CA LEU A 171 -23.30 2.34 -48.60
C LEU A 171 -22.16 2.93 -49.43
N ASP A 172 -21.46 2.06 -50.16
CA ASP A 172 -20.39 2.36 -51.11
C ASP A 172 -20.96 3.04 -52.38
N PRO A 173 -20.55 4.27 -52.77
CA PRO A 173 -20.89 4.84 -54.06
C PRO A 173 -19.62 4.99 -54.90
N GLY A 174 -19.33 4.01 -55.76
CA GLY A 174 -18.03 3.98 -56.44
C GLY A 174 -17.95 3.18 -57.73
N SER A 175 -18.96 3.26 -58.58
CA SER A 175 -18.86 2.88 -59.99
C SER A 175 -17.73 3.68 -60.67
N THR A 176 -16.77 2.99 -61.31
CA THR A 176 -16.26 3.20 -62.70
C THR A 176 -14.80 2.72 -62.83
N ARG A 177 -14.53 1.73 -63.70
CA ARG A 177 -13.33 1.65 -64.57
C ARG A 177 -13.46 0.47 -65.55
N THR A 178 -13.97 0.73 -66.76
CA THR A 178 -13.26 0.77 -68.07
C THR A 178 -12.74 -0.58 -68.60
N ALA A 179 -13.26 -0.93 -69.78
CA ALA A 179 -12.82 -2.00 -70.67
C ALA A 179 -11.42 -1.71 -71.27
N GLY A 180 -10.69 -2.76 -71.66
CA GLY A 180 -9.52 -2.63 -72.51
C GLY A 180 -8.75 -3.92 -72.81
N LEU A 181 -9.04 -4.48 -74.00
CA LEU A 181 -8.25 -5.39 -74.86
C LEU A 181 -7.96 -6.83 -74.39
#